data_AF-A0A523RZ24-F1
#
_entry.id   AF-A0A523RZ24-F1
#
_cell.length_a   1.000
_cell.length_b   1.000
_cell.length_c   1.000
_cell.angle_alpha   90.00
_cell.angle_beta   90.00
_cell.angle_gamma   90.00
#
_symmetry.space_group_name_H-M   'P 1'
#
loop_
_entity.id
_entity.type
_entity.pdbx_description
1 polymer ?
#
loop_
_entity_poly.entity_id
_entity_poly.type
_entity_poly.pdbx_seq_one_letter_code
_entity_poly.pdbx_strand_id
1 'polypeptide(L)'
;MDYPVTIGDVVVPTGAIRDERTSLAYAPIEYPAVATPVWQNALFDEISLLLPPDRVHRGICWTTDVYYSDEASNKLDIWTRAKVKCVEMESSLLFVFAHTRGLNAASILAVDGNLHGGQKAEQKDSSEKSGEQSPLMIEAIEKETLATVKAIDKITGA
;
A
#
# COMPACT_ATOMS: atom_id res chain seq x y z
N MET A 1 3.38 -16.48 7.50
CA MET A 1 2.84 -15.70 6.38
C MET A 1 2.22 -16.67 5.39
N ASP A 2 1.02 -16.40 4.87
CA ASP A 2 0.75 -16.77 3.47
C ASP A 2 1.78 -15.97 2.67
N TYR A 3 2.91 -16.61 2.38
CA TYR A 3 4.04 -16.06 1.64
C TYR A 3 3.55 -15.94 0.20
N PRO A 4 3.27 -14.72 -0.32
CA PRO A 4 4.05 -14.31 -1.50
C PRO A 4 4.08 -12.79 -1.81
N VAL A 5 3.90 -11.85 -0.86
CA VAL A 5 4.09 -10.43 -1.23
C VAL A 5 5.59 -10.16 -1.39
N THR A 6 6.03 -9.87 -2.60
CA THR A 6 7.44 -9.70 -2.95
C THR A 6 7.69 -8.42 -3.74
N ILE A 7 8.97 -8.10 -3.96
CA ILE A 7 9.38 -6.89 -4.67
C ILE A 7 8.79 -6.89 -6.08
N GLY A 8 8.13 -5.78 -6.45
CA GLY A 8 7.45 -5.62 -7.74
C GLY A 8 6.01 -6.13 -7.76
N ASP A 9 5.49 -6.65 -6.65
CA ASP A 9 4.05 -6.85 -6.49
C ASP A 9 3.34 -5.52 -6.23
N VAL A 10 2.02 -5.52 -6.39
CA VAL A 10 1.16 -4.37 -6.07
C VAL A 10 0.10 -4.78 -5.06
N VAL A 11 -0.09 -3.95 -4.04
CA VAL A 11 -1.13 -4.10 -3.01
C VAL A 11 -2.14 -2.97 -3.14
N VAL A 12 -3.44 -3.30 -3.20
CA VAL A 12 -4.53 -2.31 -3.10
C VAL A 12 -5.22 -2.48 -1.74
N PRO A 13 -4.94 -1.63 -0.73
CA PRO A 13 -5.50 -1.78 0.60
C PRO A 13 -7.03 -1.62 0.63
N THR A 14 -7.68 -2.47 1.41
CA THR A 14 -9.10 -2.34 1.79
C THR A 14 -9.30 -1.46 3.02
N GLY A 15 -8.25 -1.37 3.84
CA GLY A 15 -8.17 -0.52 5.01
C GLY A 15 -6.74 -0.54 5.54
N ALA A 16 -6.49 0.29 6.54
CA ALA A 16 -5.16 0.48 7.10
C ALA A 16 -5.20 0.51 8.63
N ILE A 17 -4.17 -0.05 9.26
CA ILE A 17 -3.90 0.09 10.69
C ILE A 17 -3.42 1.51 10.93
N ARG A 18 -4.01 2.17 11.92
CA ARG A 18 -3.69 3.54 12.34
C ARG A 18 -2.59 3.52 13.40
N ASP A 19 -1.41 3.04 13.01
CA ASP A 19 -0.19 3.09 13.86
C ASP A 19 0.66 4.33 13.58
N GLU A 20 0.05 5.32 12.94
CA GLU A 20 0.46 6.72 12.92
C GLU A 20 -0.41 7.53 13.89
N ARG A 21 0.05 8.72 14.29
CA ARG A 21 -0.68 9.55 15.28
C ARG A 21 -1.53 10.66 14.67
N THR A 22 -1.32 11.03 13.42
CA THR A 22 -1.94 12.21 12.80
C THR A 22 -3.44 12.02 12.62
N SER A 23 -3.91 10.83 12.28
CA SER A 23 -5.36 10.56 12.09
C SER A 23 -6.19 10.78 13.36
N LEU A 24 -5.58 10.72 14.56
CA LEU A 24 -6.25 10.95 15.84
C LEU A 24 -6.78 12.39 15.98
N ALA A 25 -6.23 13.34 15.23
CA ALA A 25 -6.74 14.71 15.18
C ALA A 25 -8.09 14.83 14.45
N TYR A 26 -8.47 13.81 13.68
CA TYR A 26 -9.69 13.79 12.86
C TYR A 26 -10.77 12.85 13.41
N ALA A 27 -10.38 11.73 14.01
CA ALA A 27 -11.31 10.76 14.60
C ALA A 27 -10.65 9.94 15.72
N PRO A 28 -11.41 9.48 16.75
CA PRO A 28 -10.88 8.60 17.80
C PRO A 28 -10.36 7.28 17.23
N ILE A 29 -9.46 6.57 17.92
CA ILE A 29 -8.72 5.40 17.38
C ILE A 29 -9.63 4.26 16.90
N GLU A 30 -10.81 4.11 17.50
CA GLU A 30 -11.82 3.12 17.14
C GLU A 30 -12.46 3.38 15.76
N TYR A 31 -12.37 4.62 15.25
CA TYR A 31 -12.83 4.95 13.91
C TYR A 31 -11.95 4.24 12.87
N PRO A 32 -12.51 3.40 11.97
CA PRO A 32 -11.69 2.59 11.09
C PRO A 32 -11.13 3.44 9.93
N ALA A 33 -9.87 3.20 9.57
CA ALA A 33 -9.31 3.72 8.33
C ALA A 33 -9.60 2.71 7.20
N VAL A 34 -10.62 2.99 6.40
CA VAL A 34 -11.06 2.13 5.28
C VAL A 34 -11.00 2.88 3.97
N ALA A 35 -10.62 2.18 2.90
CA ALA A 35 -10.70 2.74 1.57
C ALA A 35 -12.17 2.84 1.13
N THR A 36 -12.51 3.85 0.34
CA THR A 36 -13.82 3.99 -0.28
C THR A 36 -14.05 2.83 -1.26
N PRO A 37 -15.10 2.00 -1.08
CA PRO A 37 -15.26 0.76 -1.83
C PRO A 37 -15.24 0.90 -3.35
N VAL A 38 -15.87 1.95 -3.89
CA VAL A 38 -15.92 2.20 -5.34
C VAL A 38 -14.52 2.42 -5.92
N TRP A 39 -13.71 3.26 -5.26
CA TRP A 39 -12.35 3.56 -5.69
C TRP A 39 -11.40 2.38 -5.47
N GLN A 40 -11.51 1.70 -4.32
CA GLN A 40 -10.71 0.52 -4.00
C GLN A 40 -10.93 -0.60 -5.03
N ASN A 41 -12.18 -0.88 -5.37
CA ASN A 41 -12.52 -1.89 -6.38
C ASN A 41 -12.03 -1.49 -7.77
N ALA A 42 -12.23 -0.22 -8.18
CA ALA A 42 -11.75 0.24 -9.48
C ALA A 42 -10.23 0.09 -9.62
N LEU A 43 -9.45 0.50 -8.62
CA LEU A 43 -8.00 0.32 -8.62
C LEU A 43 -7.61 -1.16 -8.71
N PHE A 44 -8.24 -2.03 -7.90
CA PHE A 44 -7.97 -3.46 -7.89
C PHE A 44 -8.32 -4.14 -9.22
N ASP A 45 -9.46 -3.79 -9.82
CA ASP A 45 -9.87 -4.32 -11.12
C ASP A 45 -8.87 -3.93 -12.20
N GLU A 46 -8.49 -2.64 -12.29
CA GLU A 46 -7.60 -2.15 -13.35
C GLU A 46 -6.19 -2.72 -13.24
N ILE A 47 -5.62 -2.83 -12.02
CA ILE A 47 -4.29 -3.43 -11.85
C ILE A 47 -4.30 -4.94 -12.13
N SER A 48 -5.41 -5.63 -11.81
CA SER A 48 -5.58 -7.07 -12.09
C SER A 48 -5.62 -7.39 -13.59
N LEU A 49 -5.91 -6.39 -14.45
CA LEU A 49 -5.82 -6.53 -15.91
C LEU A 49 -4.40 -6.30 -16.45
N LEU A 50 -3.52 -5.69 -15.65
CA LEU A 50 -2.20 -5.23 -16.07
C LEU A 50 -1.06 -6.11 -15.56
N LEU A 51 -1.27 -6.84 -14.46
CA LEU A 51 -0.29 -7.72 -13.83
C LEU A 51 -0.84 -9.15 -13.65
N PRO A 52 0.04 -10.16 -13.59
CA PRO A 52 -0.34 -11.53 -13.24
C PRO A 52 -1.09 -11.61 -11.89
N PRO A 53 -2.06 -12.53 -11.72
CA PRO A 53 -2.86 -12.64 -10.50
C PRO A 53 -2.06 -12.85 -9.21
N ASP A 54 -0.88 -13.47 -9.30
CA ASP A 54 0.02 -13.72 -8.16
C ASP A 54 0.84 -12.49 -7.75
N ARG A 55 0.86 -11.43 -8.57
CA ARG A 55 1.52 -10.14 -8.29
C ARG A 55 0.56 -9.05 -7.80
N VAL A 56 -0.73 -9.36 -7.66
CA VAL A 56 -1.76 -8.40 -7.26
C VAL A 56 -2.45 -8.86 -5.99
N HIS A 57 -2.36 -8.02 -4.95
CA HIS A 57 -2.85 -8.35 -3.62
C HIS A 57 -3.87 -7.32 -3.12
N ARG A 58 -4.75 -7.77 -2.24
CA ARG A 58 -5.72 -6.94 -1.53
C ARG A 58 -5.77 -7.34 -0.06
N GLY A 59 -5.88 -6.38 0.85
CA GLY A 59 -5.97 -6.67 2.28
C GLY A 59 -5.76 -5.45 3.17
N ILE A 60 -5.34 -5.69 4.40
CA ILE A 60 -5.02 -4.62 5.37
C ILE A 60 -3.57 -4.18 5.18
N CYS A 61 -3.37 -2.86 5.19
CA CYS A 61 -2.08 -2.20 5.20
C CYS A 61 -1.73 -1.76 6.64
N TRP A 62 -0.45 -1.75 7.01
CA TRP A 62 0.02 -1.14 8.25
C TRP A 62 0.61 0.24 7.98
N THR A 63 -0.08 1.30 8.40
CA THR A 63 0.46 2.66 8.34
C THR A 63 1.20 2.97 9.64
N THR A 64 2.47 3.34 9.58
CA THR A 64 3.33 3.60 10.75
C THR A 64 4.17 4.87 10.57
N ASP A 65 4.38 5.62 11.65
CA ASP A 65 5.34 6.74 11.67
C ASP A 65 6.82 6.27 11.80
N VAL A 66 7.04 4.97 11.99
CA VAL A 66 8.36 4.39 12.31
C VAL A 66 8.86 3.57 11.12
N TYR A 67 9.74 4.16 10.31
CA TYR A 67 10.42 3.46 9.22
C TYR A 67 11.56 2.55 9.72
N TYR A 68 12.43 3.09 10.59
CA TYR A 68 13.51 2.34 11.22
C TYR A 68 13.08 1.91 12.63
N SER A 69 12.77 0.62 12.81
CA SER A 69 12.39 0.05 14.10
C SER A 69 13.53 -0.75 14.73
N ASP A 70 13.75 -0.59 16.04
CA ASP A 70 14.58 -1.50 16.81
C ASP A 70 13.88 -2.86 17.00
N GLU A 71 14.63 -3.94 17.19
CA GLU A 71 14.07 -5.28 17.43
C GLU A 71 13.10 -5.31 18.62
N ALA A 72 13.36 -4.51 19.66
CA ALA A 72 12.55 -4.44 20.87
C ALA A 72 11.16 -3.80 20.67
N SER A 73 10.98 -2.99 19.62
CA SER A 73 9.72 -2.29 19.32
C SER A 73 9.06 -2.77 18.03
N ASN A 74 9.64 -3.76 17.37
CA ASN A 74 9.15 -4.30 16.12
C ASN A 74 7.79 -5.02 16.31
N LYS A 75 6.76 -4.55 15.60
CA LYS A 75 5.41 -5.12 15.61
C LYS A 75 5.16 -6.12 14.46
N LEU A 76 6.18 -6.46 13.68
CA LEU A 76 6.05 -7.32 12.51
C LEU A 76 5.37 -8.65 12.84
N ASP A 77 5.70 -9.27 13.97
CA ASP A 77 5.15 -10.57 14.37
C ASP A 77 3.62 -10.54 14.54
N ILE A 78 3.08 -9.50 15.18
CA ILE A 78 1.63 -9.40 15.37
C ILE A 78 0.93 -9.14 14.04
N TRP A 79 1.49 -8.26 13.20
CA TRP A 79 0.92 -7.94 11.89
C TRP A 79 1.01 -9.09 10.89
N THR A 80 2.07 -9.90 10.99
CA THR A 80 2.22 -11.18 10.29
C THR A 80 1.08 -12.14 10.64
N ARG A 81 0.82 -12.34 11.94
CA ARG A 81 -0.27 -13.22 12.40
C ARG A 81 -1.65 -12.68 12.04
N ALA A 82 -1.81 -11.35 12.00
CA ALA A 82 -3.02 -10.67 11.58
C ALA A 82 -3.22 -10.63 10.05
N LYS A 83 -2.32 -11.24 9.26
CA LYS A 83 -2.37 -11.30 7.78
C LYS A 83 -2.36 -9.93 7.10
N VAL A 84 -1.67 -8.95 7.71
CA VAL A 84 -1.37 -7.65 7.08
C VAL A 84 -0.52 -7.89 5.83
N LYS A 85 -0.81 -7.16 4.76
CA LYS A 85 -0.22 -7.38 3.42
C LYS A 85 1.00 -6.52 3.12
N CYS A 86 1.00 -5.29 3.61
CA CYS A 86 2.09 -4.34 3.40
C CYS A 86 2.20 -3.36 4.56
N VAL A 87 3.29 -2.59 4.58
CA VAL A 87 3.54 -1.49 5.49
C VAL A 87 3.90 -0.24 4.66
N GLU A 88 3.41 0.92 5.06
CA GLU A 88 3.71 2.24 4.51
C GLU A 88 3.39 3.32 5.57
N MET A 89 3.27 4.59 5.19
CA MET A 89 3.26 5.70 6.15
C MET A 89 2.10 6.69 6.01
N GLU A 90 1.17 6.53 5.05
CA GLU A 90 0.18 7.59 4.73
C GLU A 90 -1.29 7.13 4.61
N SER A 91 -1.56 5.87 4.29
CA SER A 91 -2.88 5.39 3.86
C SER A 91 -3.94 5.56 4.95
N SER A 92 -3.61 5.24 6.20
CA SER A 92 -4.57 5.35 7.29
C SER A 92 -5.01 6.79 7.56
N LEU A 93 -4.08 7.75 7.48
CA LEU A 93 -4.38 9.18 7.58
C LEU A 93 -5.26 9.63 6.40
N LEU A 94 -4.88 9.28 5.18
CA LEU A 94 -5.63 9.67 3.98
C LEU A 94 -7.07 9.19 4.05
N PHE A 95 -7.30 7.94 4.46
CA PHE A 95 -8.64 7.36 4.59
C PHE A 95 -9.46 8.07 5.66
N VAL A 96 -8.92 8.24 6.88
CA VAL A 96 -9.65 8.91 7.97
C VAL A 96 -9.94 10.38 7.61
N PHE A 97 -8.97 11.09 7.06
CA PHE A 97 -9.14 12.48 6.63
C PHE A 97 -10.24 12.60 5.57
N ALA A 98 -10.20 11.80 4.52
CA ALA A 98 -11.19 11.86 3.45
C ALA A 98 -12.60 11.58 3.98
N HIS A 99 -12.76 10.50 4.75
CA HIS A 99 -14.06 10.10 5.30
C HIS A 99 -14.65 11.15 6.26
N THR A 100 -13.83 11.76 7.12
CA THR A 100 -14.28 12.83 8.03
C THR A 100 -14.62 14.14 7.31
N ARG A 101 -14.30 14.25 6.02
CA ARG A 101 -14.60 15.40 5.15
C ARG A 101 -15.63 15.10 4.07
N GLY A 102 -16.23 13.91 4.06
CA GLY A 102 -17.16 13.50 3.00
C GLY A 102 -16.50 13.34 1.63
N LEU A 103 -15.19 13.11 1.61
CA LEU A 103 -14.40 12.82 0.42
C LEU A 103 -14.18 11.32 0.27
N ASN A 104 -13.78 10.90 -0.93
CA ASN A 104 -13.40 9.52 -1.21
C ASN A 104 -11.88 9.37 -1.21
N ALA A 105 -11.39 8.21 -0.77
CA ALA A 105 -9.97 7.88 -0.82
C ALA A 105 -9.75 6.36 -0.99
N ALA A 106 -8.70 6.00 -1.73
CA ALA A 106 -8.14 4.66 -1.82
C ALA A 106 -6.65 4.79 -2.15
N SER A 107 -5.87 3.72 -1.95
CA SER A 107 -4.46 3.67 -2.32
C SER A 107 -4.14 2.41 -3.14
N ILE A 108 -3.07 2.50 -3.93
CA ILE A 108 -2.45 1.41 -4.68
C ILE A 108 -0.93 1.54 -4.44
N LEU A 109 -0.28 0.44 -4.11
CA LEU A 109 1.07 0.45 -3.53
C LEU A 109 1.97 -0.58 -4.19
N ALA A 110 3.00 -0.14 -4.90
CA ALA A 110 4.10 -0.98 -5.37
C ALA A 110 5.02 -1.41 -4.20
N VAL A 111 5.33 -2.70 -4.12
CA VAL A 111 6.12 -3.29 -3.04
C VAL A 111 7.60 -3.20 -3.38
N ASP A 112 8.36 -2.39 -2.64
CA ASP A 112 9.80 -2.20 -2.84
C ASP A 112 10.69 -3.08 -1.93
N GLY A 113 10.09 -3.79 -0.98
CA GLY A 113 10.76 -4.63 -0.02
C GLY A 113 9.83 -5.55 0.77
N ASN A 114 10.42 -6.50 1.48
CA ASN A 114 9.75 -7.46 2.36
C ASN A 114 10.53 -7.61 3.67
N LEU A 115 9.87 -7.26 4.78
CA LEU A 115 10.45 -7.24 6.13
C LEU A 115 10.86 -8.62 6.67
N HIS A 116 10.47 -9.73 6.04
CA HIS A 116 10.89 -11.09 6.43
C HIS A 116 12.18 -11.58 5.79
N GLY A 117 12.75 -10.86 4.82
CA GLY A 117 14.01 -11.27 4.19
C GLY A 117 14.30 -10.73 2.80
N GLY A 118 13.40 -9.94 2.21
CA GLY A 118 13.61 -9.28 0.92
C GLY A 118 13.73 -7.77 1.10
N GLN A 119 14.67 -7.30 1.92
CA GLN A 119 14.78 -5.87 2.24
C GLN A 119 15.01 -5.03 0.97
N LYS A 120 14.50 -3.79 1.01
CA LYS A 120 14.73 -2.79 -0.03
C LYS A 120 16.24 -2.62 -0.23
N ALA A 121 16.70 -2.80 -1.47
CA ALA A 121 18.09 -2.53 -1.81
C ALA A 121 18.33 -1.02 -1.86
N GLU A 122 19.35 -0.54 -1.15
CA GLU A 122 19.81 0.85 -1.29
C GLU A 122 20.43 1.06 -2.67
N GLN A 123 20.25 2.27 -3.20
CA GLN A 123 20.89 2.73 -4.41
C GLN A 123 21.83 3.90 -4.11
N LYS A 124 22.96 3.95 -4.81
CA LYS A 124 23.86 5.10 -4.76
C LYS A 124 23.44 6.22 -5.71
N ASP A 125 22.95 5.86 -6.89
CA ASP A 125 22.45 6.78 -7.91
C ASP A 125 21.44 6.10 -8.84
N SER A 126 20.80 6.90 -9.70
CA SER A 126 19.74 6.46 -10.61
C SER A 126 20.20 5.62 -11.80
N SER A 127 21.51 5.38 -11.96
CA SER A 127 22.04 4.50 -13.01
C SER A 127 22.09 3.03 -12.58
N GLU A 128 21.98 2.75 -11.28
CA GLU A 128 21.90 1.41 -10.73
C GLU A 128 20.54 0.77 -11.09
N LYS A 129 20.52 -0.54 -11.38
CA LYS A 129 19.30 -1.31 -11.73
C LYS A 129 18.81 -2.19 -10.58
N SER A 130 19.07 -1.76 -9.35
CA SER A 130 18.63 -2.38 -8.09
C SER A 130 17.52 -1.51 -7.46
N GLY A 131 16.95 -1.92 -6.32
CA GLY A 131 15.97 -1.11 -5.57
C GLY A 131 14.79 -0.62 -6.43
N GLU A 132 14.46 0.66 -6.34
CA GLU A 132 13.43 1.35 -7.15
C GLU A 132 13.68 1.37 -8.67
N GLN A 133 14.93 1.18 -9.11
CA GLN A 133 15.32 1.13 -10.53
C GLN A 133 15.42 -0.31 -11.04
N SER A 134 15.05 -1.29 -10.20
CA SER A 134 14.83 -2.66 -10.63
C SER A 134 13.78 -2.70 -11.74
N PRO A 135 13.96 -3.51 -12.80
CA PRO A 135 12.95 -3.67 -13.84
C PRO A 135 11.56 -4.07 -13.30
N LEU A 136 11.52 -4.85 -12.21
CA LEU A 136 10.27 -5.25 -11.57
C LEU A 136 9.58 -4.07 -10.86
N MET A 137 10.37 -3.17 -10.25
CA MET A 137 9.83 -1.98 -9.60
C MET A 137 9.36 -0.95 -10.60
N ILE A 138 10.15 -0.69 -11.65
CA ILE A 138 9.76 0.21 -12.73
C ILE A 138 8.45 -0.28 -13.35
N GLU A 139 8.34 -1.58 -13.66
CA GLU A 139 7.09 -2.14 -14.17
C GLU A 139 5.93 -1.95 -13.18
N ALA A 140 6.12 -2.27 -11.89
CA ALA A 140 5.07 -2.11 -10.88
C ALA A 140 4.56 -0.65 -10.80
N ILE A 141 5.48 0.31 -10.77
CA ILE A 141 5.18 1.76 -10.71
C ILE A 141 4.46 2.22 -12.00
N GLU A 142 4.92 1.77 -13.17
CA GLU A 142 4.26 2.08 -14.44
C GLU A 142 2.84 1.51 -14.49
N LYS A 143 2.65 0.25 -14.06
CA LYS A 143 1.34 -0.41 -14.07
C LYS A 143 0.40 0.17 -13.04
N GLU A 144 0.84 0.49 -11.83
CA GLU A 144 -0.03 1.11 -10.82
C GLU A 144 -0.45 2.53 -11.22
N THR A 145 0.46 3.29 -11.85
CA THR A 145 0.15 4.62 -12.39
C THR A 145 -0.90 4.50 -13.49
N LEU A 146 -0.71 3.57 -14.43
CA LEU A 146 -1.68 3.32 -15.50
C LEU A 146 -3.04 2.84 -14.96
N ALA A 147 -3.04 1.93 -13.98
CA ALA A 147 -4.26 1.46 -13.32
C ALA A 147 -5.01 2.61 -12.64
N THR A 148 -4.27 3.53 -12.01
CA THR A 148 -4.84 4.72 -11.36
C THR A 148 -5.52 5.62 -12.37
N VAL A 149 -4.87 5.93 -13.50
CA VAL A 149 -5.47 6.74 -14.57
C VAL A 149 -6.75 6.07 -15.09
N LYS A 150 -6.71 4.77 -15.41
CA LYS A 150 -7.89 4.05 -15.91
C LYS A 150 -9.03 4.00 -14.89
N ALA A 151 -8.73 3.83 -13.61
CA ALA A 151 -9.73 3.82 -12.54
C ALA A 151 -10.40 5.20 -12.40
N ILE A 152 -9.64 6.28 -12.56
CA ILE A 152 -10.17 7.65 -12.61
C ILE A 152 -11.10 7.78 -13.81
N ASP A 153 -10.65 7.47 -15.02
CA ASP A 153 -11.45 7.58 -16.25
C ASP A 153 -12.76 6.78 -16.14
N LYS A 154 -12.69 5.56 -15.62
CA LYS A 154 -13.85 4.68 -15.38
C LYS A 154 -14.87 5.27 -14.42
N ILE A 155 -14.41 5.96 -13.36
CA ILE A 155 -15.30 6.55 -12.34
C ILE A 155 -15.84 7.92 -12.78
N THR A 156 -15.03 8.73 -13.45
CA THR A 156 -15.40 10.09 -13.87
C THR A 156 -16.11 10.14 -15.22
N GLY A 157 -16.05 9.06 -16.01
CA GLY A 157 -16.63 8.99 -17.36
C GLY A 157 -15.86 9.81 -18.40
N ALA A 158 -14.55 10.02 -18.16
CA ALA A 158 -13.64 10.72 -19.08
C ALA A 158 -13.12 9.80 -20.20
#